data_AF-A0A6B2FWP9-F1
#
_entry.id   AF-A0A6B2FWP9-F1
#
_cell.length_a   1.000
_cell.length_b   1.000
_cell.length_c   1.000
_cell.angle_alpha   90.00
_cell.angle_beta   90.00
_cell.angle_gamma   90.00
#
_symmetry.space_group_name_H-M   'P 1'
#
loop_
_entity.id
_entity.type
_entity.pdbx_description
1 polymer ?
#
loop_
_entity_poly.entity_id
_entity_poly.type
_entity_poly.pdbx_seq_one_letter_code
_entity_poly.pdbx_strand_id
1 'polypeptide(L)'
;MKKLLLDRLAKSVLENLRTKSRYQQLLYQTCYGIKRFYRKLGHDTPIMDRLIFGSLRKVFGGKLKVAIIGGAYISRNIEEFANINFCSFKQGFGATETSSAVTFSSMDYITTGSAGSPLNHCEIKLVPWEEGNYNPEDEKNPRGEIAVSGDCVAMGYYKEDELTDASFKIDPVTGKRWYMSGDIALVTPDGTMKIIDRKKDIIKLSHGEYVSLVMIESVIGKNDLVDMVCVLPTKSMTSLVALII
;
A
#
# COMPACT_ATOMS: atom_id res chain seq x y z
N MET A 1 -17.30 2.27 4.56
CA MET A 1 -16.07 2.56 3.79
C MET A 1 -16.26 2.06 2.35
N LYS A 2 -16.07 2.88 1.32
CA LYS A 2 -16.20 2.41 -0.08
C LYS A 2 -15.05 1.44 -0.38
N LYS A 3 -15.35 0.21 -0.82
CA LYS A 3 -14.33 -0.74 -1.29
C LYS A 3 -13.50 -0.12 -2.41
N LEU A 4 -12.17 -0.21 -2.29
CA LEU A 4 -11.23 0.30 -3.29
C LEU A 4 -11.50 -0.35 -4.65
N LEU A 5 -11.10 0.33 -5.73
CA LEU A 5 -11.39 -0.12 -7.10
C LEU A 5 -10.85 -1.54 -7.37
N LEU A 6 -9.60 -1.81 -6.96
CA LEU A 6 -8.97 -3.10 -7.20
C LEU A 6 -9.64 -4.24 -6.43
N ASP A 7 -10.08 -4.00 -5.19
CA ASP A 7 -10.83 -4.99 -4.42
C ASP A 7 -12.15 -5.34 -5.09
N ARG A 8 -12.88 -4.34 -5.62
CA ARG A 8 -14.13 -4.58 -6.36
C ARG A 8 -13.90 -5.37 -7.65
N LEU A 9 -12.85 -5.04 -8.39
CA LEU A 9 -12.48 -5.79 -9.60
C LEU A 9 -12.09 -7.23 -9.28
N ALA A 10 -11.27 -7.44 -8.24
CA ALA A 10 -10.89 -8.78 -7.80
C ALA A 10 -12.12 -9.60 -7.38
N LYS A 11 -13.00 -9.03 -6.57
CA LYS A 11 -14.26 -9.67 -6.17
C LYS A 11 -15.12 -10.05 -7.38
N SER A 12 -15.32 -9.12 -8.31
CA SER A 12 -16.10 -9.37 -9.52
C SER A 12 -15.51 -10.51 -10.39
N VAL A 13 -14.18 -10.57 -10.53
CA VAL A 13 -13.54 -11.67 -11.28
C VAL A 13 -13.75 -13.01 -10.56
N LEU A 14 -13.60 -13.05 -9.24
CA LEU A 14 -13.78 -14.27 -8.45
C LEU A 14 -15.25 -14.76 -8.47
N GLU A 15 -16.21 -13.84 -8.34
CA GLU A 15 -17.64 -14.17 -8.44
C GLU A 15 -18.00 -14.69 -9.82
N ASN A 16 -17.54 -14.02 -10.89
CA ASN A 16 -17.74 -14.48 -12.26
C ASN A 16 -17.12 -15.86 -12.47
N LEU A 17 -15.93 -16.12 -11.92
CA LEU A 17 -15.26 -17.41 -12.00
C LEU A 17 -16.07 -18.51 -11.30
N ARG A 18 -16.69 -18.22 -10.15
CA ARG A 18 -17.52 -19.19 -9.40
C ARG A 18 -18.74 -19.67 -10.20
N THR A 19 -19.25 -18.86 -11.12
CA THR A 19 -20.37 -19.24 -12.02
C THR A 19 -19.94 -20.14 -13.18
N LYS A 20 -18.63 -20.31 -13.42
CA LYS A 20 -18.08 -21.13 -14.51
C LYS A 20 -18.00 -22.62 -14.14
N SER A 21 -17.84 -23.48 -15.13
CA SER A 21 -17.70 -24.93 -14.89
C SER A 21 -16.43 -25.23 -14.09
N ARG A 22 -16.42 -26.34 -13.33
CA ARG A 22 -15.24 -26.76 -12.54
C ARG A 22 -13.96 -26.84 -13.38
N TYR A 23 -14.07 -27.31 -14.62
CA TYR A 23 -12.95 -27.35 -15.56
C TYR A 23 -12.41 -25.95 -15.88
N GLN A 24 -13.28 -24.97 -16.14
CA GLN A 24 -12.88 -23.58 -16.41
C GLN A 24 -12.26 -22.93 -15.16
N GLN A 25 -12.79 -23.22 -13.97
CA GLN A 25 -12.21 -22.76 -12.71
C GLN A 25 -10.81 -23.33 -12.50
N LEU A 26 -10.64 -24.64 -12.68
CA LEU A 26 -9.36 -25.31 -12.55
C LEU A 26 -8.33 -24.77 -13.57
N LEU A 27 -8.74 -24.62 -14.83
CA LEU A 27 -7.88 -24.06 -15.88
C LEU A 27 -7.40 -22.65 -15.50
N TYR A 28 -8.30 -21.77 -15.07
CA TYR A 28 -7.91 -20.43 -14.61
C TYR A 28 -6.96 -20.49 -13.42
N GLN A 29 -7.22 -21.32 -12.41
CA GLN A 29 -6.37 -21.43 -11.22
C GLN A 29 -4.97 -21.95 -11.58
N THR A 30 -4.87 -22.95 -12.44
CA THR A 30 -3.59 -23.47 -12.96
C THR A 30 -2.84 -22.38 -13.73
N CYS A 31 -3.50 -21.68 -14.65
CA CYS A 31 -2.88 -20.59 -15.39
C CYS A 31 -2.48 -19.41 -14.49
N TYR A 32 -3.29 -19.07 -13.49
CA TYR A 32 -2.94 -18.07 -12.49
C TYR A 32 -1.67 -18.47 -11.75
N GLY A 33 -1.57 -19.72 -11.28
CA GLY A 33 -0.39 -20.25 -10.59
C GLY A 33 0.87 -20.22 -11.45
N ILE A 34 0.78 -20.68 -12.70
CA ILE A 34 1.90 -20.67 -13.65
C ILE A 34 2.36 -19.23 -13.93
N LYS A 35 1.43 -18.31 -14.23
CA LYS A 35 1.78 -16.91 -14.50
C LYS A 35 2.39 -16.23 -13.28
N ARG A 36 1.87 -16.49 -12.09
CA ARG A 36 2.44 -16.00 -10.82
C ARG A 36 3.88 -16.47 -10.65
N PHE A 37 4.18 -17.73 -10.96
CA PHE A 37 5.52 -18.29 -10.88
C PHE A 37 6.49 -17.60 -11.85
N TYR A 38 6.13 -17.52 -13.14
CA TYR A 38 6.98 -16.85 -14.14
C TYR A 38 7.19 -15.37 -13.85
N ARG A 39 6.15 -14.66 -13.38
CA ARG A 39 6.28 -13.25 -13.00
C ARG A 39 7.29 -13.06 -11.87
N LYS A 40 7.32 -13.94 -10.87
CA LYS A 40 8.32 -13.90 -9.78
C LYS A 40 9.75 -14.08 -10.27
N LEU A 41 9.93 -14.77 -11.40
CA LEU A 41 11.22 -14.91 -12.08
C LEU A 41 11.53 -13.75 -13.04
N GLY A 42 10.63 -12.75 -13.17
CA GLY A 42 10.79 -11.63 -14.08
C GLY A 42 10.43 -11.94 -15.54
N HIS A 43 9.63 -12.98 -15.77
CA HIS A 43 9.21 -13.38 -17.11
C HIS A 43 7.71 -13.12 -17.36
N ASP A 44 7.41 -12.76 -18.61
CA ASP A 44 6.04 -12.60 -19.11
C ASP A 44 5.47 -13.90 -19.70
N THR A 45 4.15 -13.98 -19.77
CA THR A 45 3.41 -15.15 -20.30
C THR A 45 2.48 -14.76 -21.46
N PRO A 46 3.01 -14.38 -22.64
CA PRO A 46 2.23 -13.77 -23.73
C PRO A 46 1.10 -14.66 -24.26
N ILE A 47 1.29 -15.99 -24.29
CA ILE A 47 0.27 -16.95 -24.73
C ILE A 47 -0.90 -16.96 -23.73
N MET A 48 -0.62 -17.06 -22.45
CA MET A 48 -1.64 -17.09 -21.39
C MET A 48 -2.35 -15.73 -21.27
N ASP A 49 -1.60 -14.65 -21.46
CA ASP A 49 -2.11 -13.29 -21.48
C ASP A 49 -3.16 -13.09 -22.56
N ARG A 50 -2.96 -13.70 -23.73
CA ARG A 50 -3.90 -13.61 -24.85
C ARG A 50 -5.10 -14.53 -24.67
N LEU A 51 -4.86 -15.79 -24.25
CA LEU A 51 -5.90 -16.83 -24.23
C LEU A 51 -6.76 -16.80 -22.96
N ILE A 52 -6.18 -16.53 -21.80
CA ILE A 52 -6.85 -16.64 -20.49
C ILE A 52 -7.17 -15.27 -19.93
N PHE A 53 -6.18 -14.37 -19.87
CA PHE A 53 -6.34 -13.06 -19.23
C PHE A 53 -6.80 -11.96 -20.19
N GLY A 54 -6.87 -12.24 -21.49
CA GLY A 54 -7.18 -11.24 -22.52
C GLY A 54 -8.57 -10.64 -22.38
N SER A 55 -9.57 -11.43 -21.95
CA SER A 55 -10.92 -10.93 -21.65
C SER A 55 -10.95 -9.98 -20.46
N LEU A 56 -10.18 -10.29 -19.41
CA LEU A 56 -10.06 -9.45 -18.21
C LEU A 56 -9.34 -8.12 -18.52
N ARG A 57 -8.32 -8.16 -19.38
CA ARG A 57 -7.62 -6.95 -19.86
C ARG A 57 -8.52 -5.98 -20.63
N LYS A 58 -9.56 -6.48 -21.31
CA LYS A 58 -10.51 -5.65 -22.04
C LYS A 58 -11.34 -4.74 -21.13
N VAL A 59 -11.43 -5.03 -19.83
CA VAL A 59 -12.05 -4.15 -18.83
C VAL A 59 -11.38 -2.77 -18.83
N PHE A 60 -10.08 -2.70 -19.11
CA PHE A 60 -9.31 -1.46 -19.27
C PHE A 60 -8.98 -1.14 -20.74
N GLY A 61 -9.78 -1.63 -21.69
CA GLY A 61 -9.59 -1.40 -23.13
C GLY A 61 -8.47 -2.23 -23.78
N GLY A 62 -7.83 -3.15 -23.06
CA GLY A 62 -6.89 -4.14 -23.61
C GLY A 62 -5.52 -3.62 -24.03
N LYS A 63 -5.30 -2.29 -24.01
CA LYS A 63 -4.02 -1.64 -24.36
C LYS A 63 -3.28 -1.06 -23.15
N LEU A 64 -3.90 -1.05 -21.97
CA LEU A 64 -3.28 -0.57 -20.74
C LEU A 64 -2.09 -1.45 -20.36
N LYS A 65 -0.89 -0.85 -20.29
CA LYS A 65 0.35 -1.56 -19.93
C LYS A 65 0.68 -1.41 -18.45
N VAL A 66 0.55 -0.18 -17.94
CA VAL A 66 0.89 0.19 -16.57
C VAL A 66 -0.23 1.05 -16.00
N ALA A 67 -0.54 0.82 -14.72
CA ALA A 67 -1.42 1.66 -13.93
C ALA A 67 -0.70 2.08 -12.63
N ILE A 68 -0.90 3.32 -12.22
CA ILE A 68 -0.37 3.86 -10.97
C ILE A 68 -1.48 3.83 -9.93
N ILE A 69 -1.16 3.35 -8.73
CA ILE A 69 -2.06 3.29 -7.59
C ILE A 69 -1.42 4.01 -6.39
N GLY A 70 -2.23 4.74 -5.64
CA GLY A 70 -1.80 5.51 -4.48
C GLY A 70 -3.00 6.11 -3.74
N GLY A 71 -2.73 6.83 -2.66
CA GLY A 71 -3.75 7.52 -1.85
C GLY A 71 -4.49 6.65 -0.84
N ALA A 72 -4.41 5.33 -0.93
CA ALA A 72 -4.94 4.40 0.08
C ALA A 72 -4.10 3.12 0.12
N TYR A 73 -4.15 2.43 1.27
CA TYR A 73 -3.49 1.14 1.44
C TYR A 73 -4.06 0.08 0.50
N ILE A 74 -3.18 -0.63 -0.22
CA ILE A 74 -3.54 -1.78 -1.06
C ILE A 74 -2.73 -2.99 -0.61
N SER A 75 -3.42 -4.06 -0.27
CA SER A 75 -2.76 -5.28 0.20
C SER A 75 -1.94 -5.95 -0.91
N ARG A 76 -0.83 -6.57 -0.51
CA ARG A 76 0.10 -7.31 -1.39
C ARG A 76 -0.60 -8.29 -2.33
N ASN A 77 -1.62 -8.99 -1.82
CA ASN A 77 -2.35 -10.01 -2.56
C ASN A 77 -3.27 -9.42 -3.63
N ILE A 78 -3.91 -8.28 -3.33
CA ILE A 78 -4.78 -7.58 -4.30
C ILE A 78 -3.95 -6.98 -5.42
N GLU A 79 -2.80 -6.40 -5.10
CA GLU A 79 -1.86 -5.94 -6.12
C GLU A 79 -1.34 -7.12 -6.98
N GLU A 80 -0.94 -8.25 -6.37
CA GLU A 80 -0.50 -9.44 -7.11
C GLU A 80 -1.61 -9.97 -8.03
N PHE A 81 -2.84 -10.05 -7.52
CA PHE A 81 -4.00 -10.46 -8.29
C PHE A 81 -4.25 -9.54 -9.48
N ALA A 82 -4.21 -8.22 -9.27
CA ALA A 82 -4.41 -7.23 -10.32
C ALA A 82 -3.29 -7.30 -11.38
N ASN A 83 -2.04 -7.47 -10.93
CA ASN A 83 -0.86 -7.65 -11.76
C ASN A 83 -0.95 -8.87 -12.69
N ILE A 84 -1.55 -9.95 -12.21
CA ILE A 84 -1.72 -11.19 -12.98
C ILE A 84 -2.89 -11.06 -13.96
N ASN A 85 -4.02 -10.51 -13.54
CA ASN A 85 -5.26 -10.55 -14.32
C ASN A 85 -5.42 -9.41 -15.32
N PHE A 86 -4.87 -8.23 -15.01
CA PHE A 86 -5.13 -7.02 -15.78
C PHE A 86 -3.81 -6.52 -16.40
N CYS A 87 -3.08 -5.65 -15.72
CA CYS A 87 -1.86 -5.02 -16.21
C CYS A 87 -0.89 -4.77 -15.05
N SER A 88 0.26 -4.15 -15.31
CA SER A 88 1.22 -3.85 -14.24
C SER A 88 0.74 -2.66 -13.40
N PHE A 89 0.22 -2.93 -12.20
CA PHE A 89 -0.08 -1.92 -11.19
C PHE A 89 1.16 -1.62 -10.35
N LYS A 90 1.41 -0.34 -10.11
CA LYS A 90 2.58 0.15 -9.36
C LYS A 90 2.13 1.11 -8.27
N GLN A 91 2.56 0.85 -7.04
CA GLN A 91 2.24 1.70 -5.90
C GLN A 91 3.17 2.92 -5.84
N GLY A 92 2.60 4.04 -5.47
CA GLY A 92 3.32 5.23 -5.04
C GLY A 92 2.76 5.76 -3.73
N PHE A 93 3.62 6.33 -2.91
CA PHE A 93 3.25 7.05 -1.70
C PHE A 93 3.45 8.54 -1.92
N GLY A 94 2.61 9.36 -1.29
CA GLY A 94 2.57 10.79 -1.45
C GLY A 94 1.41 11.41 -0.69
N ALA A 95 1.50 12.72 -0.47
CA ALA A 95 0.50 13.53 0.21
C ALA A 95 0.26 14.83 -0.57
N THR A 96 -0.79 15.57 -0.17
CA THR A 96 -1.07 16.90 -0.74
C THR A 96 0.07 17.85 -0.41
N GLU A 97 0.60 17.76 0.81
CA GLU A 97 1.72 18.53 1.36
C GLU A 97 3.04 18.26 0.65
N THR A 98 3.12 17.20 -0.16
CA THR A 98 4.30 16.82 -0.94
C THR A 98 4.03 16.90 -2.44
N SER A 99 3.03 17.66 -2.87
CA SER A 99 2.71 17.85 -4.29
C SER A 99 2.50 16.54 -5.06
N SER A 100 1.77 15.58 -4.47
CA SER A 100 1.54 14.20 -4.96
C SER A 100 2.65 13.22 -4.55
N ALA A 101 3.10 12.36 -5.48
CA ALA A 101 3.98 11.23 -5.18
C ALA A 101 5.38 11.67 -4.74
N VAL A 102 5.87 11.06 -3.67
CA VAL A 102 7.25 11.17 -3.19
C VAL A 102 8.05 9.91 -3.45
N THR A 103 7.37 8.76 -3.52
CA THR A 103 7.98 7.47 -3.86
C THR A 103 7.18 6.80 -4.95
N PHE A 104 7.86 5.96 -5.71
CA PHE A 104 7.21 5.16 -6.73
C PHE A 104 7.91 3.82 -6.93
N SER A 105 7.11 2.76 -7.05
CA SER A 105 7.60 1.42 -7.39
C SER A 105 8.08 1.39 -8.84
N SER A 106 9.35 1.07 -9.05
CA SER A 106 9.94 0.99 -10.40
C SER A 106 9.13 0.05 -11.32
N MET A 107 9.12 0.35 -12.62
CA MET A 107 8.38 -0.42 -13.61
C MET A 107 8.82 -1.90 -13.64
N ASP A 108 10.10 -2.15 -13.40
CA ASP A 108 10.68 -3.50 -13.38
C ASP A 108 10.63 -4.15 -12.00
N TYR A 109 10.13 -3.44 -10.98
CA TYR A 109 10.00 -3.97 -9.62
C TYR A 109 8.87 -4.99 -9.51
N ILE A 110 9.20 -6.26 -9.32
CA ILE A 110 8.25 -7.36 -9.35
C ILE A 110 7.51 -7.53 -8.02
N THR A 111 8.17 -7.18 -6.91
CA THR A 111 7.64 -7.40 -5.57
C THR A 111 6.45 -6.48 -5.29
N THR A 112 5.35 -7.08 -4.86
CA THR A 112 4.13 -6.35 -4.49
C THR A 112 4.17 -5.87 -3.04
N GLY A 113 3.39 -4.82 -2.75
CA GLY A 113 3.24 -4.21 -1.43
C GLY A 113 4.37 -3.26 -1.07
N SER A 114 5.08 -2.70 -2.06
CA SER A 114 6.12 -1.69 -1.86
C SER A 114 5.73 -0.39 -2.55
N ALA A 115 5.87 0.72 -1.85
CA ALA A 115 5.72 2.08 -2.39
C ALA A 115 6.97 2.54 -3.17
N GLY A 116 7.99 1.68 -3.26
CA GLY A 116 9.19 1.90 -4.07
C GLY A 116 10.23 2.80 -3.43
N SER A 117 11.04 3.43 -4.28
CA SER A 117 12.12 4.34 -3.88
C SER A 117 11.69 5.81 -3.99
N PRO A 118 12.41 6.74 -3.35
CA PRO A 118 12.19 8.17 -3.54
C PRO A 118 12.28 8.58 -5.01
N LEU A 119 11.49 9.58 -5.42
CA LEU A 119 11.63 10.25 -6.71
C LEU A 119 12.82 11.20 -6.71
N ASN A 120 13.34 11.54 -7.90
CA ASN A 120 14.59 12.31 -8.07
C ASN A 120 14.65 13.67 -7.35
N HIS A 121 13.50 14.30 -7.10
CA HIS A 121 13.39 15.63 -6.47
C HIS A 121 12.95 15.55 -5.01
N CYS A 122 12.93 14.34 -4.44
CA CYS A 122 12.47 14.07 -3.09
C CYS A 122 13.60 13.46 -2.26
N GLU A 123 13.84 14.04 -1.10
CA GLU A 123 14.67 13.45 -0.06
C GLU A 123 13.76 12.84 0.99
N ILE A 124 14.07 11.63 1.45
CA ILE A 124 13.27 10.94 2.46
C ILE A 124 14.20 10.41 3.55
N LYS A 125 13.79 10.59 4.81
CA LYS A 125 14.38 9.91 5.96
C LYS A 125 13.29 9.31 6.82
N LEU A 126 13.64 8.26 7.55
CA LEU A 126 12.81 7.76 8.63
C LEU A 126 13.24 8.39 9.94
N VAL A 127 12.27 8.87 10.70
CA VAL A 127 12.47 9.46 12.04
C VAL A 127 12.04 8.42 13.07
N PRO A 128 12.82 8.18 14.14
CA PRO A 128 12.43 7.29 15.21
C PRO A 128 11.06 7.64 15.79
N TRP A 129 10.29 6.60 16.11
CA TRP A 129 9.02 6.75 16.83
C TRP A 129 9.07 5.91 18.10
N GLU A 130 9.49 6.55 19.21
CA GLU A 130 9.69 5.91 20.51
C GLU A 130 8.40 5.29 21.04
N GLU A 131 7.28 6.00 20.95
CA GLU A 131 6.01 5.48 21.46
C GLU A 131 5.52 4.26 20.68
N GLY A 132 6.01 4.01 19.47
CA GLY A 132 5.72 2.81 18.66
C GLY A 132 6.79 1.72 18.75
N ASN A 133 7.89 1.97 19.46
CA ASN A 133 9.12 1.16 19.44
C ASN A 133 9.62 0.89 18.00
N TYR A 134 9.62 1.94 17.16
CA TYR A 134 10.15 1.89 15.80
C TYR A 134 11.43 2.70 15.70
N ASN A 135 12.51 2.01 15.33
CA ASN A 135 13.81 2.61 15.12
C ASN A 135 14.28 2.38 13.66
N PRO A 136 14.62 3.44 12.93
CA PRO A 136 15.27 3.35 11.62
C PRO A 136 16.61 2.60 11.66
N GLU A 137 17.23 2.50 12.82
CA GLU A 137 18.51 1.80 13.02
C GLU A 137 18.34 0.31 13.35
N ASP A 138 17.11 -0.20 13.42
CA ASP A 138 16.83 -1.64 13.62
C ASP A 138 17.48 -2.48 12.50
N GLU A 139 18.43 -3.37 12.84
CA GLU A 139 19.15 -4.19 11.85
C GLU A 139 18.24 -5.03 10.93
N LYS A 140 17.14 -5.54 11.48
CA LYS A 140 16.24 -6.47 10.75
C LYS A 140 15.10 -5.77 10.04
N ASN A 141 14.53 -4.74 10.66
CA ASN A 141 13.32 -4.08 10.19
C ASN A 141 13.39 -2.56 10.48
N PRO A 142 14.21 -1.81 9.73
CA PRO A 142 14.31 -0.35 9.84
C PRO A 142 12.94 0.31 9.69
N ARG A 143 12.39 0.88 10.77
CA ARG A 143 11.05 1.46 10.79
C ARG A 143 11.04 2.83 11.43
N GLY A 144 10.19 3.71 10.92
CA GLY A 144 10.03 5.04 11.50
C GLY A 144 9.00 5.87 10.76
N GLU A 145 8.78 7.07 11.27
CA GLU A 145 7.94 8.08 10.65
C GLU A 145 8.62 8.64 9.40
N ILE A 146 7.88 8.72 8.30
CA ILE A 146 8.38 9.25 7.04
C ILE A 146 8.48 10.77 7.14
N ALA A 147 9.68 11.29 6.95
CA ALA A 147 9.92 12.72 6.76
C ALA A 147 10.39 12.96 5.33
N VAL A 148 9.81 13.97 4.67
CA VAL A 148 10.08 14.31 3.27
C VAL A 148 10.66 15.72 3.18
N SER A 149 11.71 15.90 2.38
CA SER A 149 12.32 17.18 2.04
C SER A 149 12.48 17.31 0.52
N GLY A 150 12.68 18.53 0.03
CA GLY A 150 12.88 18.84 -1.39
C GLY A 150 11.79 19.75 -1.96
N ASP A 151 11.87 20.00 -3.26
CA ASP A 151 11.01 20.96 -3.97
C ASP A 151 9.54 20.53 -4.01
N CYS A 152 9.25 19.27 -3.72
CA CYS A 152 7.89 18.75 -3.64
C CYS A 152 7.11 19.26 -2.41
N VAL A 153 7.82 19.73 -1.36
CA VAL A 153 7.22 20.06 -0.07
C VAL A 153 6.52 21.43 -0.12
N ALA A 154 5.24 21.44 0.25
CA ALA A 154 4.41 22.63 0.29
C ALA A 154 4.93 23.69 1.29
N MET A 155 4.65 24.97 1.03
CA MET A 155 5.09 26.08 1.89
C MET A 155 4.49 26.04 3.30
N GLY A 156 3.38 25.36 3.50
CA GLY A 156 2.67 25.29 4.77
C GLY A 156 1.16 25.27 4.57
N TYR A 157 0.45 25.43 5.68
CA TYR A 157 -1.00 25.54 5.71
C TYR A 157 -1.41 27.02 5.74
N TYR A 158 -2.35 27.40 4.89
CA TYR A 158 -2.77 28.80 4.76
C TYR A 158 -3.42 29.32 6.04
N LYS A 159 -2.85 30.36 6.65
CA LYS A 159 -3.29 30.97 7.92
C LYS A 159 -3.26 30.04 9.14
N GLU A 160 -2.44 29.00 9.09
CA GLU A 160 -2.30 28.00 10.15
C GLU A 160 -0.82 27.83 10.48
N ASP A 161 -0.21 28.88 11.04
CA ASP A 161 1.24 28.94 11.29
C ASP A 161 1.66 27.90 12.34
N GLU A 162 0.88 27.72 13.41
CA GLU A 162 1.17 26.72 14.45
C GLU A 162 1.20 25.30 13.89
N LEU A 163 0.23 24.96 13.03
CA LEU A 163 0.20 23.65 12.37
C LEU A 163 1.33 23.51 11.35
N THR A 164 1.67 24.60 10.66
CA THR A 164 2.79 24.63 9.72
C THR A 164 4.10 24.35 10.44
N ASP A 165 4.38 25.00 11.56
CA ASP A 165 5.61 24.80 12.32
C ASP A 165 5.66 23.40 12.97
N ALA A 166 4.50 22.84 13.35
CA ALA A 166 4.40 21.48 13.87
C ALA A 166 4.69 20.41 12.80
N SER A 167 4.17 20.60 11.57
CA SER A 167 4.27 19.63 10.47
C SER A 167 5.51 19.80 9.61
N PHE A 168 6.09 21.00 9.50
CA PHE A 168 7.22 21.30 8.63
C PHE A 168 8.42 21.80 9.45
N LYS A 169 9.31 20.89 9.81
CA LYS A 169 10.41 21.15 10.73
C LYS A 169 11.69 21.50 9.98
N ILE A 170 12.40 22.52 10.45
CA ILE A 170 13.74 22.85 9.95
C ILE A 170 14.77 22.06 10.75
N ASP A 171 15.59 21.31 10.04
CA ASP A 171 16.74 20.61 10.60
C ASP A 171 17.81 21.65 11.00
N PRO A 172 18.16 21.77 12.30
CA PRO A 172 19.05 22.83 12.77
C PRO A 172 20.50 22.65 12.30
N VAL A 173 20.89 21.43 11.89
CA VAL A 173 22.25 21.13 11.45
C VAL A 173 22.39 21.40 9.95
N THR A 174 21.43 20.92 9.16
CA THR A 174 21.50 21.01 7.70
C THR A 174 20.76 22.20 7.11
N GLY A 175 19.89 22.85 7.89
CA GLY A 175 18.97 23.90 7.43
C GLY A 175 17.84 23.38 6.53
N LYS A 176 17.76 22.07 6.28
CA LYS A 176 16.74 21.48 5.40
C LYS A 176 15.37 21.47 6.06
N ARG A 177 14.34 21.73 5.27
CA ARG A 177 12.94 21.71 5.72
C ARG A 177 12.31 20.35 5.44
N TRP A 178 11.85 19.69 6.48
CA TRP A 178 11.27 18.36 6.46
C TRP A 178 9.78 18.41 6.81
N TYR A 179 8.94 17.92 5.92
CA TYR A 179 7.55 17.62 6.19
C TYR A 179 7.44 16.27 6.92
N MET A 180 6.86 16.30 8.11
CA MET A 180 6.54 15.14 8.93
C MET A 180 5.20 14.56 8.45
N SER A 181 5.23 13.42 7.75
CA SER A 181 4.03 12.93 7.08
C SER A 181 3.01 12.30 8.04
N GLY A 182 3.45 11.88 9.23
CA GLY A 182 2.64 11.09 10.15
C GLY A 182 2.35 9.67 9.65
N ASP A 183 3.05 9.19 8.61
CA ASP A 183 2.99 7.81 8.13
C ASP A 183 4.22 7.04 8.60
N ILE A 184 4.03 5.78 8.98
CA ILE A 184 5.12 4.88 9.33
C ILE A 184 5.47 4.02 8.12
N ALA A 185 6.76 3.88 7.83
CA ALA A 185 7.26 2.96 6.83
C ALA A 185 8.33 2.01 7.38
N LEU A 186 8.51 0.91 6.66
CA LEU A 186 9.58 -0.07 6.77
C LEU A 186 10.47 0.05 5.53
N VAL A 187 11.78 0.16 5.70
CA VAL A 187 12.74 -0.03 4.61
C VAL A 187 12.99 -1.52 4.42
N THR A 188 12.83 -2.01 3.20
CA THR A 188 13.13 -3.41 2.86
C THR A 188 14.61 -3.60 2.55
N PRO A 189 15.12 -4.84 2.57
CA PRO A 189 16.54 -5.12 2.30
C PRO A 189 17.06 -4.65 0.93
N ASP A 190 16.16 -4.41 -0.02
CA ASP A 190 16.46 -3.87 -1.35
C ASP A 190 16.42 -2.33 -1.42
N GLY A 191 16.26 -1.65 -0.28
CA GLY A 191 16.22 -0.19 -0.18
C GLY A 191 14.89 0.45 -0.59
N THR A 192 13.87 -0.33 -0.94
CA THR A 192 12.51 0.21 -1.17
C THR A 192 11.74 0.39 0.14
N MET A 193 10.64 1.13 0.10
CA MET A 193 9.82 1.40 1.28
C MET A 193 8.46 0.72 1.20
N LYS A 194 8.02 0.20 2.35
CA LYS A 194 6.66 -0.31 2.56
C LYS A 194 5.96 0.55 3.59
N ILE A 195 4.81 1.11 3.22
CA ILE A 195 3.97 1.86 4.15
C ILE A 195 3.31 0.86 5.10
N ILE A 196 3.48 1.06 6.40
CA ILE A 196 2.85 0.25 7.44
C ILE A 196 1.44 0.77 7.68
N ASP A 197 1.34 2.00 8.20
CA ASP A 197 0.08 2.68 8.47
C ASP A 197 0.34 4.14 8.86
N ARG A 198 -0.72 4.91 9.10
CA ARG A 198 -0.66 6.21 9.78
C ARG A 198 -0.27 6.01 11.24
N LYS A 199 0.64 6.84 11.76
CA LYS A 199 1.06 6.86 13.16
C LYS A 199 -0.11 6.91 14.15
N LYS A 200 -1.15 7.70 13.83
CA LYS A 200 -2.37 7.84 14.65
C LYS A 200 -3.32 6.63 14.58
N ASP A 201 -3.21 5.79 13.54
CA ASP A 201 -4.06 4.63 13.32
C ASP A 201 -3.42 3.34 13.88
N ILE A 202 -2.16 3.42 14.35
CA ILE A 202 -1.46 2.35 15.06
C ILE A 202 -1.78 2.47 16.55
N ILE A 203 -2.40 1.43 17.09
CA ILE A 203 -2.87 1.42 18.48
C ILE A 203 -2.01 0.50 19.33
N LYS A 204 -1.64 0.99 20.52
CA LYS A 204 -1.02 0.19 21.57
C LYS A 204 -2.10 -0.45 22.43
N LEU A 205 -2.15 -1.77 22.45
CA LEU A 205 -2.99 -2.53 23.37
C LEU A 205 -2.39 -2.52 24.79
N SER A 206 -3.21 -2.77 25.81
CA SER A 206 -2.82 -2.69 27.22
C SER A 206 -1.68 -3.65 27.60
N HIS A 207 -1.53 -4.75 26.85
CA HIS A 207 -0.42 -5.71 26.97
C HIS A 207 0.84 -5.31 26.18
N GLY A 208 0.88 -4.10 25.61
CA GLY A 208 2.07 -3.52 24.98
C GLY A 208 2.26 -3.85 23.50
N GLU A 209 1.32 -4.53 22.86
CA GLU A 209 1.40 -4.84 21.42
C GLU A 209 0.86 -3.68 20.57
N TYR A 210 1.53 -3.41 19.46
CA TYR A 210 1.12 -2.38 18.49
C TYR A 210 0.44 -3.02 17.31
N VAL A 211 -0.74 -2.52 16.98
CA VAL A 211 -1.61 -3.11 15.96
C VAL A 211 -2.11 -2.02 15.01
N SER A 212 -1.96 -2.29 13.71
CA SER A 212 -2.56 -1.47 12.65
C SER A 212 -4.02 -1.89 12.46
N LEU A 213 -4.94 -0.95 12.68
CA LEU A 213 -6.37 -1.19 12.49
C LEU A 213 -6.70 -1.42 11.02
N VAL A 214 -6.13 -0.61 10.12
CA VAL A 214 -6.38 -0.69 8.67
C VAL A 214 -5.95 -2.05 8.11
N MET A 215 -4.85 -2.60 8.61
CA MET A 215 -4.39 -3.93 8.22
C MET A 215 -5.40 -5.02 8.63
N ILE A 216 -5.96 -4.95 9.84
CA ILE A 216 -7.00 -5.88 10.30
C ILE A 216 -8.28 -5.72 9.48
N GLU A 217 -8.73 -4.49 9.26
CA GLU A 217 -9.88 -4.19 8.40
C GLU A 217 -9.70 -4.77 6.99
N SER A 218 -8.49 -4.64 6.42
CA SER A 218 -8.14 -5.21 5.11
C SER A 218 -8.19 -6.74 5.12
N VAL A 219 -7.86 -7.40 6.23
CA VAL A 219 -7.94 -8.86 6.36
C VAL A 219 -9.40 -9.30 6.50
N ILE A 220 -10.18 -8.66 7.38
CA ILE A 220 -11.60 -9.00 7.61
C ILE A 220 -12.45 -8.73 6.36
N GLY A 221 -12.20 -7.61 5.67
CA GLY A 221 -12.92 -7.20 4.47
C GLY A 221 -12.76 -8.15 3.27
N LYS A 222 -11.88 -9.15 3.35
CA LYS A 222 -11.77 -10.23 2.35
C LYS A 222 -12.89 -11.26 2.46
N ASN A 223 -13.58 -11.33 3.59
CA ASN A 223 -14.69 -12.26 3.77
C ASN A 223 -15.88 -11.83 2.90
N ASP A 224 -16.44 -12.77 2.13
CA ASP A 224 -17.55 -12.51 1.23
C ASP A 224 -18.83 -12.04 1.95
N LEU A 225 -18.98 -12.40 3.23
CA LEU A 225 -20.09 -11.99 4.10
C LEU A 225 -19.95 -10.58 4.66
N VAL A 226 -18.81 -9.91 4.45
CA VAL A 226 -18.51 -8.57 4.97
C VAL A 226 -18.62 -7.56 3.84
N ASP A 227 -19.59 -6.65 3.94
CA ASP A 227 -19.64 -5.50 3.05
C ASP A 227 -18.74 -4.37 3.52
N MET A 228 -18.85 -3.98 4.79
CA MET A 228 -18.00 -2.97 5.41
C MET A 228 -17.52 -3.43 6.78
N VAL A 229 -16.29 -3.07 7.13
CA VAL A 229 -15.73 -3.29 8.46
C VAL A 229 -15.13 -2.00 8.98
N CYS A 230 -15.32 -1.74 10.27
CA CYS A 230 -14.60 -0.73 11.03
C CYS A 230 -14.10 -1.36 12.32
N VAL A 231 -12.79 -1.37 12.54
CA VAL A 231 -12.17 -1.93 13.74
C VAL A 231 -11.85 -0.81 14.71
N LEU A 232 -12.25 -0.96 15.96
CA LEU A 232 -12.07 0.02 17.02
C LEU A 232 -11.47 -0.67 18.25
N PRO A 233 -10.59 -0.01 19.01
CA PRO A 233 -10.19 -0.53 20.31
C PRO A 233 -11.33 -0.42 21.32
N THR A 234 -11.35 -1.35 22.28
CA THR A 234 -12.16 -1.18 23.51
C THR A 234 -11.65 0.00 24.33
N LYS A 235 -12.51 0.58 25.18
CA LYS A 235 -12.13 1.69 26.07
C LYS A 235 -10.96 1.32 26.99
N SER A 236 -10.85 0.05 27.37
CA SER A 236 -9.75 -0.49 28.18
C SER A 236 -8.46 -0.78 27.40
N MET A 237 -8.47 -0.64 26.06
CA MET A 237 -7.36 -1.01 25.17
C MET A 237 -6.90 -2.47 25.30
N THR A 238 -7.72 -3.35 25.89
CA THR A 238 -7.38 -4.77 26.11
C THR A 238 -7.66 -5.64 24.90
N SER A 239 -8.54 -5.19 24.01
CA SER A 239 -8.99 -5.92 22.83
C SER A 239 -9.55 -4.98 21.78
N LEU A 240 -9.70 -5.50 20.57
CA LEU A 240 -10.32 -4.82 19.43
C LEU A 240 -11.75 -5.35 19.21
N VAL A 241 -12.63 -4.48 18.76
CA VAL A 241 -14.01 -4.78 18.36
C VAL A 241 -14.18 -4.37 16.91
N ALA A 242 -14.86 -5.20 16.11
CA ALA A 242 -15.17 -4.90 14.71
C ALA A 242 -16.67 -4.66 14.54
N LEU A 243 -17.04 -3.52 13.97
CA LEU A 243 -18.38 -3.26 13.45
C LEU A 243 -18.43 -3.76 12.01
N ILE A 244 -19.29 -4.75 11.75
CA ILE A 244 -19.42 -5.42 10.45
C ILE A 244 -20.82 -5.15 9.90
N ILE A 245 -20.87 -4.72 8.64
CA ILE A 245 -22.08 -4.57 7.83
C ILE A 245 -22.01 -5.58 6.70
#